data_AF-A0A3P7MVD6-F1
#
_entry.id   AF-A0A3P7MVD6-F1
#
_cell.length_a   1.000
_cell.length_b   1.000
_cell.length_c   1.000
_cell.angle_alpha   90.00
_cell.angle_beta   90.00
_cell.angle_gamma   90.00
#
_symmetry.space_group_name_H-M   'P 1'
#
loop_
_entity.id
_entity.type
_entity.pdbx_description
1 polymer ?
#
loop_
_entity_poly.entity_id
_entity_poly.type
_entity_poly.pdbx_seq_one_letter_code
_entity_poly.pdbx_strand_id
1 'polypeptide(L)'
;MRGAEPDGKSKRPRILFLLQLNGRNERQVKRLLKVLYSPYHYYYIHVDQRQLYMLTEVKAVAAKLSNVIVAPDAHSTIWGGASLLTMVQDSRIFFIHADAIRRSISMPNLSDWDYLINLSESDFPVLTLNELETQLRLNPGKSFMSSHGYNTGRFLQKQGFDFVFVECENRMWRIGKRDEFPRNLRIDGGSDWIILHREFAEYSVSDDELPRKLRTLFGSIILPVESFFHTVGCCIKISKMYFLFFISALAWLQFSFLPQYSWK
;
A
#
# COMPACT_ATOMS: atom_id res chain seq x y z
N MET A 1 -0.88 -25.35 36.69
CA MET A 1 -0.47 -24.64 35.46
C MET A 1 -1.13 -25.35 34.29
N ARG A 2 -2.21 -24.79 33.72
CA ARG A 2 -2.91 -25.40 32.58
C ARG A 2 -2.12 -25.05 31.33
N GLY A 3 -1.56 -26.06 30.67
CA GLY A 3 -1.08 -25.93 29.30
C GLY A 3 -2.27 -25.59 28.41
N ALA A 4 -2.15 -24.51 27.65
CA ALA A 4 -3.07 -24.23 26.57
C ALA A 4 -2.80 -25.24 25.45
N GLU A 5 -3.78 -26.09 25.15
CA GLU A 5 -3.78 -26.88 23.92
C GLU A 5 -3.75 -25.93 22.71
N PRO A 6 -3.03 -26.26 21.62
CA PRO A 6 -3.13 -25.52 20.37
C PRO A 6 -4.52 -25.80 19.76
N ASP A 7 -5.39 -24.80 19.84
CA ASP A 7 -6.73 -24.84 19.27
C ASP A 7 -6.70 -25.26 17.79
N GLY A 8 -7.59 -26.17 17.44
CA GLY A 8 -7.65 -26.86 16.16
C GLY A 8 -8.11 -25.93 15.03
N LYS A 9 -7.41 -26.01 13.90
CA LYS A 9 -7.79 -25.46 12.57
C LYS A 9 -7.88 -23.92 12.51
N SER A 10 -6.73 -23.26 12.57
CA SER A 10 -6.61 -21.88 12.12
C SER A 10 -7.20 -21.70 10.70
N LYS A 11 -8.22 -20.84 10.59
CA LYS A 11 -8.95 -20.48 9.34
C LYS A 11 -7.92 -20.10 8.27
N ARG A 12 -8.08 -20.64 7.05
CA ARG A 12 -7.25 -20.24 5.90
C ARG A 12 -7.43 -18.73 5.68
N PRO A 13 -6.35 -17.92 5.65
CA PRO A 13 -6.48 -16.48 5.51
C PRO A 13 -6.97 -16.11 4.11
N ARG A 14 -7.91 -15.17 4.03
CA ARG A 14 -8.37 -14.56 2.78
C ARG A 14 -7.57 -13.31 2.50
N ILE A 15 -7.02 -13.24 1.29
CA ILE A 15 -6.15 -12.15 0.87
C ILE A 15 -6.90 -11.26 -0.11
N LEU A 16 -6.82 -9.95 0.11
CA LEU A 16 -7.18 -8.91 -0.84
C LEU A 16 -5.90 -8.41 -1.52
N PHE A 17 -5.71 -8.79 -2.77
CA PHE A 17 -4.60 -8.31 -3.59
C PHE A 17 -4.97 -6.97 -4.23
N LEU A 18 -4.24 -5.92 -3.88
CA LEU A 18 -4.32 -4.61 -4.51
C LEU A 18 -3.26 -4.53 -5.61
N LEU A 19 -3.68 -4.62 -6.87
CA LEU A 19 -2.79 -4.49 -8.03
C LEU A 19 -2.83 -3.04 -8.55
N GLN A 20 -1.68 -2.38 -8.61
CA GLN A 20 -1.52 -1.02 -9.10
C GLN A 20 -0.80 -1.05 -10.44
N LEU A 21 -1.49 -0.73 -11.53
CA LEU A 21 -0.99 -0.93 -12.89
C LEU A 21 -0.75 0.42 -13.62
N ASN A 22 0.45 0.63 -14.16
CA ASN A 22 0.78 1.84 -14.95
C ASN A 22 1.44 1.52 -16.31
N GLY A 23 1.85 0.29 -16.55
CA GLY A 23 2.52 -0.13 -17.77
C GLY A 23 1.58 -0.51 -18.91
N ARG A 24 2.18 -1.07 -19.98
CA ARG A 24 1.47 -1.67 -21.12
C ARG A 24 1.69 -3.18 -21.24
N ASN A 25 2.35 -3.80 -20.28
CA ASN A 25 2.71 -5.21 -20.35
C ASN A 25 1.54 -6.11 -19.91
N GLU A 26 0.47 -6.19 -20.71
CA GLU A 26 -0.72 -6.97 -20.33
C GLU A 26 -0.43 -8.46 -20.17
N ARG A 27 0.55 -8.97 -20.91
CA ARG A 27 0.99 -10.38 -20.83
C ARG A 27 1.57 -10.69 -19.45
N GLN A 28 2.41 -9.80 -18.92
CA GLN A 28 2.96 -9.97 -17.58
C GLN A 28 1.88 -9.86 -16.51
N VAL A 29 0.96 -8.90 -16.62
CA VAL A 29 -0.16 -8.78 -15.67
C VAL A 29 -1.02 -10.04 -15.69
N LYS A 30 -1.37 -10.57 -16.87
CA LYS A 30 -2.10 -11.84 -17.01
C LYS A 30 -1.31 -13.02 -16.43
N ARG A 31 0.02 -13.02 -16.56
CA ARG A 31 0.89 -14.05 -15.96
C ARG A 31 0.89 -13.96 -14.43
N LEU A 32 1.03 -12.76 -13.87
CA LEU A 32 0.98 -12.52 -12.43
C LEU A 32 -0.38 -12.94 -11.85
N LEU A 33 -1.48 -12.48 -12.47
CA LEU A 33 -2.82 -12.87 -12.08
C LEU A 33 -3.00 -14.39 -12.10
N LYS A 34 -2.55 -15.09 -13.14
CA LYS A 34 -2.65 -16.56 -13.19
C LYS A 34 -1.95 -17.27 -12.03
N VAL A 35 -0.81 -16.76 -11.56
CA VAL A 35 -0.06 -17.36 -10.46
C VAL A 35 -0.70 -17.07 -9.11
N LEU A 36 -1.26 -15.87 -8.95
CA LEU A 36 -1.91 -15.46 -7.70
C LEU A 36 -3.37 -15.90 -7.61
N TYR A 37 -4.02 -16.21 -8.74
CA TYR A 37 -5.47 -16.39 -8.81
C TYR A 37 -5.95 -17.61 -8.03
N SER A 38 -6.89 -17.38 -7.14
CA SER A 38 -7.68 -18.37 -6.44
C SER A 38 -9.09 -17.81 -6.26
N PRO A 39 -10.16 -18.61 -6.47
CA PRO A 39 -11.53 -18.17 -6.23
C PRO A 39 -11.81 -17.83 -4.76
N TYR A 40 -10.89 -18.21 -3.84
CA TYR A 40 -10.98 -17.93 -2.41
C TYR A 40 -10.50 -16.53 -2.02
N HIS A 41 -9.73 -15.86 -2.88
CA HIS A 41 -9.15 -14.54 -2.62
C HIS A 41 -9.86 -13.46 -3.43
N TYR A 42 -9.53 -12.21 -3.13
CA TYR A 42 -10.08 -11.04 -3.78
C TYR A 42 -8.99 -10.25 -4.48
N TYR A 43 -9.34 -9.64 -5.61
CA TYR A 43 -8.40 -8.87 -6.42
C TYR A 43 -9.03 -7.52 -6.72
N TYR A 44 -8.41 -6.46 -6.22
CA TYR A 44 -8.77 -5.08 -6.53
C TYR A 44 -7.70 -4.49 -7.43
N ILE A 45 -8.05 -4.16 -8.66
CA ILE A 45 -7.11 -3.72 -9.68
C ILE A 45 -7.34 -2.24 -9.99
N HIS A 46 -6.35 -1.43 -9.65
CA HIS A 46 -6.26 -0.04 -10.08
C HIS A 46 -5.41 0.04 -11.36
N VAL A 47 -5.90 0.81 -12.33
CA VAL A 47 -5.16 1.12 -13.56
C VAL A 47 -5.01 2.63 -13.65
N ASP A 48 -3.80 3.08 -13.96
CA ASP A 48 -3.51 4.49 -14.19
C ASP A 48 -4.43 5.06 -15.29
N GLN A 49 -5.01 6.24 -15.03
CA GLN A 49 -5.95 6.89 -15.95
C GLN A 49 -5.42 7.11 -17.37
N ARG A 50 -4.09 7.20 -17.52
CA ARG A 50 -3.40 7.40 -18.80
C ARG A 50 -3.30 6.10 -19.60
N GLN A 51 -3.55 4.95 -18.99
CA GLN A 51 -3.39 3.62 -19.60
C GLN A 51 -4.73 2.98 -20.00
N LEU A 52 -5.47 3.65 -20.89
CA LEU A 52 -6.78 3.18 -21.35
C LEU A 52 -6.75 1.78 -21.99
N TYR A 53 -5.67 1.45 -22.68
CA TYR A 53 -5.46 0.11 -23.26
C TYR A 53 -5.44 -0.96 -22.16
N MET A 54 -4.64 -0.77 -21.11
CA MET A 54 -4.56 -1.71 -20.00
C MET A 54 -5.89 -1.80 -19.25
N LEU A 55 -6.59 -0.68 -19.07
CA LEU A 55 -7.91 -0.66 -18.44
C LEU A 55 -8.91 -1.53 -19.21
N THR A 56 -8.92 -1.43 -20.54
CA THR A 56 -9.79 -2.26 -21.40
C THR A 56 -9.48 -3.75 -21.26
N GLU A 57 -8.19 -4.11 -21.33
CA GLU A 57 -7.74 -5.50 -21.19
C GLU A 57 -8.10 -6.10 -19.82
N VAL A 58 -7.88 -5.34 -18.74
CA VAL A 58 -8.18 -5.79 -17.38
C VAL A 58 -9.69 -5.89 -17.16
N LYS A 59 -10.50 -4.96 -17.68
CA LYS A 59 -11.97 -5.05 -17.63
C LYS A 59 -12.48 -6.32 -18.33
N ALA A 60 -11.89 -6.68 -19.47
CA ALA A 60 -12.25 -7.92 -20.19
C ALA A 60 -11.91 -9.19 -19.39
N VAL A 61 -10.86 -9.15 -18.55
CA VAL A 61 -10.52 -10.23 -17.62
C VAL A 61 -11.48 -10.25 -16.42
N ALA A 62 -11.74 -9.10 -15.80
CA ALA A 62 -12.63 -8.98 -14.65
C ALA A 62 -14.08 -9.40 -14.98
N ALA A 63 -14.56 -9.15 -16.20
CA ALA A 63 -15.87 -9.62 -16.65
C ALA A 63 -16.03 -11.15 -16.60
N LYS A 64 -14.94 -11.91 -16.57
CA LYS A 64 -14.94 -13.39 -16.51
C LYS A 64 -14.74 -13.94 -15.09
N LEU A 65 -14.34 -13.10 -14.13
CA LEU A 65 -13.90 -13.51 -12.80
C LEU A 65 -14.64 -12.67 -11.74
N SER A 66 -15.58 -13.29 -11.03
CA SER A 66 -16.48 -12.58 -10.11
C SER A 66 -15.81 -11.97 -8.86
N ASN A 67 -14.61 -12.44 -8.51
CA ASN A 67 -13.80 -11.97 -7.39
C ASN A 67 -12.69 -10.99 -7.81
N VAL A 68 -12.71 -10.53 -9.07
CA VAL A 68 -11.80 -9.51 -9.60
C VAL A 68 -12.59 -8.24 -9.87
N ILE A 69 -12.22 -7.16 -9.19
CA ILE A 69 -12.88 -5.86 -9.29
C ILE A 69 -11.86 -4.85 -9.80
N VAL A 70 -12.27 -4.12 -10.83
CA VAL A 70 -11.48 -3.00 -11.36
C VAL A 70 -11.97 -1.73 -10.69
N ALA A 71 -11.04 -0.91 -10.20
CA ALA A 71 -11.35 0.39 -9.63
C ALA A 71 -12.17 1.21 -10.65
N PRO A 72 -13.36 1.72 -10.30
CA PRO A 72 -14.18 2.51 -11.21
C PRO A 72 -13.52 3.87 -11.53
N ASP A 73 -12.81 4.43 -10.55
CA ASP A 73 -12.12 5.71 -10.68
C ASP A 73 -10.64 5.45 -11.00
N ALA A 74 -10.25 5.72 -12.24
CA ALA A 74 -8.85 5.68 -12.64
C ALA A 74 -8.17 6.98 -12.19
N HIS A 75 -6.97 6.87 -11.63
CA HIS A 75 -6.19 8.02 -11.15
C HIS A 75 -4.81 8.02 -11.79
N SER A 76 -4.18 9.18 -11.96
CA SER A 76 -2.78 9.23 -12.38
C SER A 76 -1.88 8.82 -11.21
N THR A 77 -1.16 7.71 -11.35
CA THR A 77 -0.07 7.30 -10.47
C THR A 77 1.22 7.89 -11.03
N ILE A 78 1.49 9.15 -10.71
CA ILE A 78 2.82 9.71 -10.98
C ILE A 78 3.80 9.23 -9.90
N TRP A 79 5.04 8.96 -10.28
CA TRP A 79 6.06 8.51 -9.35
C TRP A 79 6.36 9.63 -8.33
N GLY A 80 6.31 9.29 -7.04
CA GLY A 80 6.43 10.28 -5.95
C GLY A 80 5.21 11.18 -5.73
N GLY A 81 4.14 11.01 -6.53
CA GLY A 81 2.95 11.85 -6.57
C GLY A 81 2.10 11.92 -5.31
N ALA A 82 1.46 13.07 -5.10
CA ALA A 82 0.42 13.36 -4.11
C ALA A 82 -0.88 13.87 -4.78
N SER A 83 -1.25 13.32 -5.94
CA SER A 83 -2.06 13.98 -6.99
C SER A 83 -3.25 14.82 -6.54
N LEU A 84 -3.22 16.13 -6.88
CA LEU A 84 -4.05 17.24 -6.40
C LEU A 84 -5.45 17.31 -7.04
N LEU A 85 -6.49 17.94 -6.47
CA LEU A 85 -6.74 18.53 -5.16
C LEU A 85 -8.27 18.42 -4.96
N THR A 86 -8.73 17.87 -3.83
CA THR A 86 -9.80 18.54 -3.08
C THR A 86 -9.34 18.65 -1.64
N MET A 87 -9.65 19.79 -1.05
CA MET A 87 -8.82 20.53 -0.11
C MET A 87 -8.87 20.07 1.35
N VAL A 88 -9.24 18.82 1.63
CA VAL A 88 -9.27 18.25 2.98
C VAL A 88 -9.06 16.74 2.83
N GLN A 89 -8.05 16.17 3.52
CA GLN A 89 -7.85 14.75 3.85
C GLN A 89 -7.00 13.78 2.99
N ASP A 90 -6.83 13.86 1.67
CA ASP A 90 -6.40 12.63 0.95
C ASP A 90 -5.12 12.76 0.10
N SER A 91 -4.02 12.13 0.54
CA SER A 91 -2.89 11.76 -0.33
C SER A 91 -3.31 10.60 -1.25
N ARG A 92 -3.12 10.69 -2.57
CA ARG A 92 -3.87 9.81 -3.50
C ARG A 92 -3.34 8.39 -3.74
N ILE A 93 -2.07 8.08 -3.47
CA ILE A 93 -1.65 6.67 -3.36
C ILE A 93 -2.24 6.06 -2.09
N PHE A 94 -2.28 6.83 -1.00
CA PHE A 94 -3.09 6.48 0.15
C PHE A 94 -4.58 6.40 -0.22
N PHE A 95 -5.11 7.21 -1.14
CA PHE A 95 -6.48 7.06 -1.65
C PHE A 95 -6.67 5.73 -2.39
N ILE A 96 -5.74 5.22 -3.20
CA ILE A 96 -5.90 3.88 -3.82
C ILE A 96 -6.00 2.79 -2.75
N HIS A 97 -5.11 2.83 -1.75
CA HIS A 97 -5.18 1.89 -0.63
C HIS A 97 -6.45 2.09 0.21
N ALA A 98 -6.81 3.34 0.52
CA ALA A 98 -7.95 3.69 1.35
C ALA A 98 -9.28 3.43 0.65
N ASP A 99 -9.34 3.64 -0.66
CA ASP A 99 -10.47 3.34 -1.51
C ASP A 99 -10.64 1.82 -1.64
N ALA A 100 -9.56 1.07 -1.87
CA ALA A 100 -9.60 -0.39 -1.83
C ALA A 100 -10.11 -0.89 -0.47
N ILE A 101 -9.62 -0.33 0.64
CA ILE A 101 -10.06 -0.67 1.99
C ILE A 101 -11.54 -0.28 2.18
N ARG A 102 -11.93 0.98 1.96
CA ARG A 102 -13.31 1.48 2.15
C ARG A 102 -14.31 0.73 1.28
N ARG A 103 -13.98 0.47 0.01
CA ARG A 103 -14.83 -0.30 -0.91
C ARG A 103 -14.92 -1.76 -0.49
N SER A 104 -13.82 -2.36 -0.04
CA SER A 104 -13.87 -3.73 0.47
C SER A 104 -14.75 -3.87 1.71
N ILE A 105 -14.81 -2.87 2.57
CA ILE A 105 -15.72 -2.83 3.72
C ILE A 105 -17.17 -2.63 3.26
N SER A 106 -17.38 -1.73 2.30
CA SER A 106 -18.73 -1.30 1.88
C SER A 106 -19.42 -2.30 0.94
N MET A 107 -18.65 -3.08 0.18
CA MET A 107 -19.18 -4.04 -0.77
C MET A 107 -19.26 -5.44 -0.11
N PRO A 108 -20.45 -6.02 0.06
CA PRO A 108 -20.62 -7.31 0.74
C PRO A 108 -19.87 -8.48 0.07
N ASN A 109 -19.62 -8.37 -1.24
CA ASN A 109 -18.86 -9.37 -2.01
C ASN A 109 -17.34 -9.29 -1.77
N LEU A 110 -16.84 -8.22 -1.15
CA LEU A 110 -15.44 -7.99 -0.82
C LEU A 110 -15.18 -7.88 0.68
N SER A 111 -16.17 -8.09 1.55
CA SER A 111 -16.05 -7.72 2.97
C SER A 111 -15.53 -8.82 3.90
N ASP A 112 -15.02 -9.94 3.38
CA ASP A 112 -14.54 -11.09 4.19
C ASP A 112 -13.08 -11.44 3.87
N TRP A 113 -12.20 -10.43 3.73
CA TRP A 113 -10.74 -10.64 3.70
C TRP A 113 -10.12 -10.45 5.08
N ASP A 114 -8.91 -10.99 5.26
CA ASP A 114 -8.13 -10.91 6.50
C ASP A 114 -6.84 -10.08 6.32
N TYR A 115 -6.21 -10.15 5.13
CA TYR A 115 -4.99 -9.42 4.79
C TYR A 115 -5.07 -8.67 3.47
N LEU A 116 -4.55 -7.44 3.43
CA LEU A 116 -4.33 -6.65 2.22
C LEU A 116 -2.87 -6.77 1.80
N ILE A 117 -2.60 -7.03 0.52
CA ILE A 117 -1.25 -7.06 -0.07
C ILE A 117 -1.24 -6.18 -1.31
N ASN A 118 -0.36 -5.17 -1.37
CA ASN A 118 -0.17 -4.39 -2.59
C ASN A 118 0.91 -4.99 -3.49
N LEU A 119 0.68 -4.94 -4.80
CA LEU A 119 1.60 -5.37 -5.86
C LEU A 119 1.47 -4.43 -7.07
N SER A 120 2.53 -4.30 -7.86
CA SER A 120 2.57 -3.68 -9.18
C SER A 120 2.62 -4.73 -10.30
N GLU A 121 2.55 -4.28 -11.55
CA GLU A 121 2.77 -5.12 -12.73
C GLU A 121 4.18 -5.71 -12.84
N SER A 122 5.17 -5.13 -12.15
CA SER A 122 6.56 -5.60 -12.15
C SER A 122 6.84 -6.71 -11.12
N ASP A 123 5.92 -6.93 -10.18
CA ASP A 123 6.12 -7.91 -9.13
C ASP A 123 5.88 -9.33 -9.60
N PHE A 124 6.55 -10.28 -8.92
CA PHE A 124 6.32 -11.69 -9.12
C PHE A 124 6.55 -12.47 -7.82
N PRO A 125 5.64 -13.37 -7.44
CA PRO A 125 5.76 -14.11 -6.19
C PRO A 125 6.95 -15.08 -6.25
N VAL A 126 7.76 -15.06 -5.19
CA VAL A 126 8.84 -16.04 -4.96
C VAL A 126 8.34 -17.27 -4.20
N LEU A 127 7.30 -17.08 -3.38
CA LEU A 127 6.61 -18.13 -2.66
C LEU A 127 5.38 -18.60 -3.44
N THR A 128 5.03 -19.87 -3.30
CA THR A 128 3.72 -20.35 -3.75
C THR A 128 2.61 -19.73 -2.90
N LEU A 129 1.40 -19.66 -3.45
CA LEU A 129 0.24 -19.12 -2.72
C LEU A 129 -0.02 -19.86 -1.40
N ASN A 130 0.16 -21.19 -1.38
CA ASN A 130 -0.01 -22.01 -0.19
C ASN A 130 1.06 -21.72 0.90
N GLU A 131 2.30 -21.44 0.50
CA GLU A 131 3.36 -21.03 1.43
C GLU A 131 3.06 -19.65 2.01
N LEU A 132 2.62 -18.69 1.18
CA LEU A 132 2.20 -17.36 1.62
C LEU A 132 1.06 -17.45 2.65
N GLU A 133 0.01 -18.20 2.33
CA GLU A 133 -1.10 -18.44 3.26
C GLU A 133 -0.64 -19.08 4.57
N THR A 134 0.30 -20.02 4.50
CA THR A 134 0.87 -20.66 5.69
C THR A 134 1.60 -19.64 6.56
N GLN A 135 2.39 -18.74 5.98
CA GLN A 135 3.10 -17.69 6.74
C GLN A 135 2.14 -16.73 7.43
N LEU A 136 1.07 -16.29 6.73
CA LEU A 136 0.03 -15.42 7.29
C LEU A 136 -0.75 -16.12 8.40
N ARG A 137 -1.05 -17.41 8.22
CA ARG A 137 -1.76 -18.24 9.19
C ARG A 137 -0.95 -18.46 10.48
N LEU A 138 0.37 -18.59 10.38
CA LEU A 138 1.27 -18.71 11.54
C LEU A 138 1.41 -17.40 12.32
N ASN A 139 0.98 -16.28 11.74
CA ASN A 139 1.16 -14.94 12.29
C ASN A 139 -0.16 -14.13 12.29
N PRO A 140 -1.22 -14.64 12.93
CA PRO A 140 -2.54 -13.99 12.91
C PRO A 140 -2.48 -12.59 13.55
N GLY A 141 -3.22 -11.64 12.98
CA GLY A 141 -3.36 -10.28 13.51
C GLY A 141 -2.14 -9.37 13.33
N LYS A 142 -1.13 -9.79 12.56
CA LYS A 142 0.13 -9.03 12.40
C LYS A 142 0.21 -8.38 11.02
N SER A 143 0.55 -7.11 10.98
CA SER A 143 0.93 -6.42 9.74
C SER A 143 2.44 -6.50 9.51
N PHE A 144 2.86 -6.59 8.25
CA PHE A 144 4.25 -6.73 7.84
C PHE A 144 4.66 -5.58 6.95
N MET A 145 5.64 -4.82 7.43
CA MET A 145 6.20 -3.65 6.78
C MET A 145 7.70 -3.64 7.07
N SER A 146 8.50 -3.19 6.11
CA SER A 146 9.96 -3.06 6.28
C SER A 146 10.31 -1.59 6.53
N SER A 147 10.81 -1.27 7.72
CA SER A 147 11.31 0.09 8.04
C SER A 147 12.75 0.29 7.57
N HIS A 148 13.14 1.55 7.40
CA HIS A 148 14.45 2.00 6.93
C HIS A 148 15.61 1.65 7.89
N GLY A 149 15.32 1.23 9.13
CA GLY A 149 16.30 0.87 10.14
C GLY A 149 16.75 2.02 11.06
N TYR A 150 18.06 2.17 11.27
CA TYR A 150 18.62 2.75 12.51
C TYR A 150 18.64 4.28 12.63
N ASN A 151 18.66 5.06 11.53
CA ASN A 151 18.81 6.52 11.58
C ASN A 151 17.61 7.26 10.98
N THR A 152 16.60 7.52 11.83
CA THR A 152 15.36 8.21 11.44
C THR A 152 15.61 9.65 11.00
N GLY A 153 16.51 10.40 11.64
CA GLY A 153 16.79 11.78 11.23
C GLY A 153 17.31 11.89 9.79
N ARG A 154 18.24 11.02 9.41
CA ARG A 154 18.74 10.94 8.03
C ARG A 154 17.65 10.46 7.05
N PHE A 155 16.79 9.54 7.46
CA PHE A 155 15.67 9.08 6.64
C PHE A 155 14.71 10.25 6.34
N LEU A 156 14.26 10.98 7.36
CA LEU A 156 13.35 12.12 7.19
C LEU A 156 13.93 13.20 6.28
N GLN A 157 15.22 13.50 6.42
CA GLN A 157 15.91 14.45 5.55
C GLN A 157 15.92 13.98 4.09
N LYS A 158 16.24 12.70 3.85
CA LYS A 158 16.27 12.13 2.49
C LYS A 158 14.89 12.06 1.85
N GLN A 159 13.87 11.77 2.65
CA GLN A 159 12.47 11.73 2.23
C GLN A 159 11.84 13.12 2.12
N GLY A 160 12.59 14.19 2.42
CA GLY A 160 12.12 15.56 2.22
C GLY A 160 11.02 16.01 3.18
N PHE A 161 10.93 15.45 4.39
CA PHE A 161 9.92 15.85 5.39
C PHE A 161 10.02 17.33 5.79
N ASP A 162 11.21 17.93 5.65
CA ASP A 162 11.47 19.36 5.85
C ASP A 162 10.81 20.26 4.79
N PHE A 163 10.21 19.69 3.75
CA PHE A 163 9.60 20.43 2.65
C PHE A 163 8.10 20.17 2.55
N VAL A 164 7.42 21.11 1.91
CA VAL A 164 6.02 21.00 1.53
C VAL A 164 5.97 20.67 0.05
N PHE A 165 5.27 19.59 -0.27
CA PHE A 165 5.07 19.12 -1.63
C PHE A 165 3.61 19.24 -2.03
N VAL A 166 3.41 19.61 -3.29
CA VAL A 166 2.11 19.81 -3.92
C VAL A 166 2.22 19.18 -5.30
N GLU A 167 1.44 18.15 -5.60
CA GLU A 167 1.32 17.69 -6.98
C GLU A 167 0.53 18.67 -7.85
N CYS A 168 0.94 19.04 -9.04
CA CYS A 168 0.09 19.77 -9.97
C CYS A 168 0.48 19.38 -11.39
N GLU A 169 -0.48 19.30 -12.31
CA GLU A 169 -0.23 18.99 -13.72
C GLU A 169 0.55 17.67 -13.92
N ASN A 170 0.20 16.62 -13.15
CA ASN A 170 0.91 15.34 -13.15
C ASN A 170 2.41 15.46 -12.79
N ARG A 171 2.78 16.41 -11.93
CA ARG A 171 4.13 16.60 -11.42
C ARG A 171 4.13 16.97 -9.94
N MET A 172 5.11 16.47 -9.19
CA MET A 172 5.35 16.94 -7.82
C MET A 172 6.15 18.24 -7.79
N TRP A 173 5.59 19.25 -7.15
CA TRP A 173 6.22 20.54 -6.90
C TRP A 173 6.63 20.64 -5.44
N ARG A 174 7.90 20.94 -5.21
CA ARG A 174 8.38 21.39 -3.90
C ARG A 174 8.12 22.89 -3.80
N ILE A 175 7.17 23.29 -2.97
CA ILE A 175 6.74 24.69 -2.89
C ILE A 175 7.52 25.51 -1.86
N GLY A 176 8.16 24.86 -0.89
CA GLY A 176 8.92 25.56 0.15
C GLY A 176 9.40 24.64 1.27
N LYS A 177 10.13 25.23 2.21
CA LYS A 177 10.46 24.58 3.48
C LYS A 177 9.22 24.59 4.37
N ARG A 178 9.03 23.53 5.15
CA ARG A 178 7.95 23.42 6.12
C ARG A 178 8.36 24.16 7.40
N ASP A 179 7.57 25.15 7.78
CA ASP A 179 7.85 25.97 8.96
C ASP A 179 7.54 25.23 10.26
N GLU A 180 6.48 24.42 10.26
CA GLU A 180 6.03 23.66 11.42
C GLU A 180 5.84 22.17 11.12
N PHE A 181 6.43 21.32 11.96
CA PHE A 181 6.18 19.89 11.97
C PHE A 181 5.61 19.48 13.34
N PRO A 182 4.61 18.59 13.42
CA PRO A 182 4.00 18.19 14.70
C PRO A 182 5.02 17.79 15.76
N ARG A 183 5.05 18.56 16.87
CA ARG A 183 5.88 18.25 18.03
C ARG A 183 5.32 17.00 18.71
N ASN A 184 6.18 16.02 19.00
CA ASN A 184 5.85 14.71 19.61
C ASN A 184 5.22 13.66 18.69
N LEU A 185 5.31 13.80 17.37
CA LEU A 185 4.97 12.71 16.45
C LEU A 185 6.20 11.84 16.19
N ARG A 186 6.12 10.55 16.53
CA ARG A 186 7.14 9.58 16.13
C ARG A 186 6.86 9.14 14.69
N ILE A 187 7.74 9.52 13.78
CA ILE A 187 7.69 9.13 12.37
C ILE A 187 8.56 7.89 12.18
N ASP A 188 8.08 6.96 11.38
CA ASP A 188 8.87 5.87 10.83
C ASP A 188 8.50 5.71 9.35
N GLY A 189 9.32 4.97 8.60
CA GLY A 189 9.06 4.69 7.20
C GLY A 189 10.05 3.67 6.63
N GLY A 190 9.87 3.30 5.37
CA GLY A 190 10.68 2.33 4.64
C GLY A 190 9.99 1.91 3.35
N SER A 191 9.85 0.60 3.14
CA SER A 191 9.24 0.05 1.93
C SER A 191 7.75 0.38 1.84
N ASP A 192 7.31 0.86 0.68
CA ASP A 192 5.91 1.06 0.29
C ASP A 192 5.19 -0.26 -0.06
N TRP A 193 5.93 -1.36 -0.25
CA TRP A 193 5.39 -2.72 -0.26
C TRP A 193 5.02 -3.19 1.14
N ILE A 194 3.75 -3.44 1.38
CA ILE A 194 3.17 -3.70 2.70
C ILE A 194 2.16 -4.85 2.66
N ILE A 195 2.09 -5.58 3.78
CA ILE A 195 1.01 -6.54 4.05
C ILE A 195 0.31 -6.07 5.31
N LEU A 196 -0.97 -5.70 5.21
CA LEU A 196 -1.72 -5.16 6.33
C LEU A 196 -2.78 -6.16 6.79
N HIS A 197 -2.83 -6.42 8.10
CA HIS A 197 -3.99 -7.08 8.69
C HIS A 197 -5.21 -6.15 8.62
N ARG A 198 -6.39 -6.73 8.43
CA ARG A 198 -7.63 -5.98 8.21
C ARG A 198 -7.92 -4.93 9.27
N GLU A 199 -7.87 -5.28 10.56
CA GLU A 199 -8.14 -4.32 11.65
C GLU A 199 -7.24 -3.09 11.58
N PHE A 200 -5.96 -3.28 11.24
CA PHE A 200 -5.01 -2.18 11.09
C PHE A 200 -5.30 -1.34 9.85
N ALA A 201 -5.62 -1.99 8.73
CA ALA A 201 -5.98 -1.32 7.50
C ALA A 201 -7.26 -0.47 7.68
N GLU A 202 -8.29 -1.01 8.32
CA GLU A 202 -9.54 -0.31 8.64
C GLU A 202 -9.28 0.89 9.57
N TYR A 203 -8.48 0.70 10.62
CA TYR A 203 -8.08 1.79 11.52
C TYR A 203 -7.33 2.90 10.77
N SER A 204 -6.42 2.55 9.85
CA SER A 204 -5.62 3.54 9.13
C SER A 204 -6.46 4.51 8.27
N VAL A 205 -7.68 4.10 7.90
CA VAL A 205 -8.62 4.89 7.09
C VAL A 205 -9.82 5.41 7.89
N SER A 206 -9.92 5.07 9.18
CA SER A 206 -11.01 5.48 10.06
C SER A 206 -10.99 6.98 10.35
N ASP A 207 -12.09 7.54 10.84
CA ASP A 207 -12.18 8.95 11.25
C ASP A 207 -11.62 9.23 12.66
N ASP A 208 -10.94 8.25 13.26
CA ASP A 208 -10.22 8.43 14.50
C ASP A 208 -9.21 9.58 14.38
N GLU A 209 -8.98 10.26 15.50
CA GLU A 209 -8.22 11.52 15.52
C GLU A 209 -6.81 11.37 14.93
N LEU A 210 -6.09 10.31 15.29
CA LEU A 210 -4.72 10.07 14.85
C LEU A 210 -4.65 9.77 13.33
N PRO A 211 -5.32 8.74 12.78
CA PRO A 211 -5.36 8.49 11.34
C PRO A 211 -5.80 9.72 10.54
N ARG A 212 -6.84 10.44 10.98
CA ARG A 212 -7.35 11.64 10.30
C ARG A 212 -6.33 12.77 10.25
N LYS A 213 -5.63 13.05 11.36
CA LYS A 213 -4.55 14.05 11.42
C LYS A 213 -3.36 13.64 10.57
N LEU A 214 -2.97 12.37 10.59
CA LEU A 214 -1.86 11.86 9.78
C LEU A 214 -2.19 11.94 8.29
N ARG A 215 -3.39 11.57 7.85
CA ARG A 215 -3.79 11.72 6.44
C ARG A 215 -3.68 13.18 5.97
N THR A 216 -4.09 14.12 6.81
CA THR A 216 -3.94 15.57 6.55
C THR A 216 -2.47 15.98 6.41
N LEU A 217 -1.60 15.53 7.33
CA LEU A 217 -0.16 15.81 7.30
C LEU A 217 0.50 15.24 6.03
N PHE A 218 0.23 13.97 5.74
CA PHE A 218 0.82 13.22 4.63
C PHE A 218 0.28 13.64 3.25
N GLY A 219 -0.79 14.45 3.19
CA GLY A 219 -1.23 15.13 1.97
C GLY A 219 -0.19 16.11 1.40
N SER A 220 0.77 16.54 2.22
CA SER A 220 1.83 17.51 1.87
C SER A 220 3.23 16.91 1.81
N ILE A 221 3.34 15.58 1.92
CA ILE A 221 4.59 14.83 1.99
C ILE A 221 4.77 14.04 0.69
N ILE A 222 5.98 14.04 0.15
CA ILE A 222 6.34 13.23 -1.02
C ILE A 222 6.47 11.75 -0.62
N LEU A 223 6.15 10.81 -1.52
CA LEU A 223 6.20 9.36 -1.24
C LEU A 223 5.44 8.97 0.05
N PRO A 224 4.16 9.37 0.20
CA PRO A 224 3.47 9.26 1.49
C PRO A 224 3.32 7.82 1.99
N VAL A 225 3.18 6.83 1.09
CA VAL A 225 2.98 5.42 1.46
C VAL A 225 4.24 4.79 2.07
N GLU A 226 5.44 5.30 1.75
CA GLU A 226 6.69 4.83 2.37
C GLU A 226 6.75 5.10 3.86
N SER A 227 5.92 6.00 4.41
CA SER A 227 6.01 6.41 5.82
C SER A 227 4.67 6.46 6.56
N PHE A 228 3.54 6.57 5.84
CA PHE A 228 2.23 6.72 6.47
C PHE A 228 1.87 5.50 7.33
N PHE A 229 1.88 4.30 6.76
CA PHE A 229 1.47 3.09 7.49
C PHE A 229 2.44 2.75 8.62
N HIS A 230 3.75 2.96 8.42
CA HIS A 230 4.75 2.81 9.48
C HIS A 230 4.51 3.79 10.62
N THR A 231 4.19 5.06 10.32
CA THR A 231 3.92 6.10 11.32
C THR A 231 2.64 5.81 12.10
N VAL A 232 1.55 5.41 11.43
CA VAL A 232 0.31 4.98 12.09
C VAL A 232 0.59 3.77 13.00
N GLY A 233 1.31 2.77 12.48
CA GLY A 233 1.66 1.55 13.21
C GLY A 233 2.56 1.81 14.43
N CYS A 234 3.49 2.75 14.33
CA CYS A 234 4.40 3.11 15.42
C CYS A 234 3.68 3.86 16.55
N CYS A 235 2.65 4.63 16.22
CA CYS A 235 1.90 5.43 17.19
C CYS A 235 0.84 4.62 17.96
N ILE A 236 0.53 3.39 17.53
CA ILE A 236 -0.46 2.53 18.17
C ILE A 236 0.18 1.29 18.80
N LYS A 237 -0.37 0.82 19.92
CA LYS A 237 0.00 -0.47 20.53
C LYS A 237 -0.60 -1.69 19.82
N ILE A 238 -1.47 -1.49 18.83
CA ILE A 238 -2.26 -2.53 18.15
C ILE A 238 -1.41 -3.32 17.16
N SER A 239 -0.39 -2.71 16.53
CA SER A 239 0.50 -3.41 15.62
C SER A 239 1.77 -3.85 16.32
N LYS A 240 1.87 -5.15 16.63
CA LYS A 240 3.20 -5.74 16.75
C LYS A 240 3.79 -5.79 15.34
N MET A 241 4.55 -4.75 14.99
CA MET A 241 5.19 -4.60 13.69
C MET A 241 6.30 -5.66 13.58
N TYR A 242 6.18 -6.56 12.62
CA TYR A 242 7.18 -7.61 12.39
C TYR A 242 7.72 -7.51 10.97
N PHE A 243 9.04 -7.62 10.87
CA PHE A 243 9.73 -7.71 9.59
C PHE A 243 9.55 -9.11 9.02
N LEU A 244 8.83 -9.21 7.89
CA LEU A 244 9.06 -10.32 6.97
C LEU A 244 10.03 -9.84 5.89
N PHE A 245 11.23 -10.42 5.89
CA PHE A 245 12.34 -10.08 4.99
C PHE A 245 12.07 -10.41 3.51
N PHE A 246 10.85 -10.84 3.16
CA PHE A 246 10.52 -11.47 1.88
C PHE A 246 9.57 -10.68 0.98
N ILE A 247 9.14 -9.48 1.39
CA ILE A 247 8.08 -8.75 0.67
C ILE A 247 8.58 -8.15 -0.65
N SER A 248 9.87 -7.88 -0.81
CA SER A 248 10.46 -7.55 -2.11
C SER A 248 11.95 -7.86 -2.16
N ALA A 249 12.38 -8.75 -3.07
CA ALA A 249 13.81 -8.93 -3.38
C ALA A 249 14.35 -7.77 -4.25
N LEU A 250 13.47 -6.88 -4.74
CA LEU A 250 13.77 -5.95 -5.82
C LEU A 250 13.15 -4.55 -5.59
N ALA A 251 13.41 -3.90 -4.45
CA ALA A 251 13.25 -2.45 -4.34
C ALA A 251 14.59 -1.69 -4.50
N TRP A 252 15.73 -2.36 -4.29
CA TRP A 252 17.05 -1.69 -4.31
C TRP A 252 17.65 -1.51 -5.70
N LEU A 253 17.27 -2.32 -6.70
CA LEU A 253 17.86 -2.25 -8.05
C LEU A 253 17.29 -1.11 -8.91
N GLN A 254 16.13 -0.55 -8.54
CA GLN A 254 15.50 0.53 -9.31
C GLN A 254 16.11 1.91 -9.00
N PHE A 255 16.77 2.07 -7.84
CA PHE A 255 17.47 3.31 -7.47
C PHE A 255 18.86 3.46 -8.11
N SER A 256 19.47 2.37 -8.60
CA SER A 256 20.84 2.39 -9.13
C SER A 256 20.94 2.89 -10.59
N PHE A 257 19.81 3.06 -11.29
CA PHE A 257 19.78 3.39 -12.72
C PHE A 257 19.12 4.73 -13.06
N LEU A 258 18.71 5.53 -12.07
CA LEU A 258 18.20 6.87 -12.31
C LEU A 258 19.35 7.90 -12.25
N PRO A 259 19.49 8.80 -13.25
CA PRO A 259 20.44 9.88 -13.19
C PRO A 259 20.23 10.68 -11.90
N GLN A 260 21.32 11.02 -11.21
CA GLN A 260 21.29 12.01 -10.13
C GLN A 260 20.78 13.34 -10.72
N TYR A 261 19.48 13.58 -10.68
CA TYR A 261 18.94 14.90 -10.98
C TYR A 261 19.32 15.81 -9.82
N SER A 262 20.28 16.71 -10.06
CA SER A 262 20.54 17.83 -9.17
C SER A 262 19.32 18.72 -9.16
N TRP A 263 18.61 18.79 -8.04
CA TRP A 263 17.60 19.80 -7.82
C TRP A 263 18.33 21.15 -7.66
N LYS A 264 18.39 21.94 -8.75
CA LYS A 264 18.68 23.37 -8.68
C LYS A 264 17.43 24.12 -8.23
#